data_AF-A0A0B8Q7V9-F1
#
_entry.id   AF-A0A0B8Q7V9-F1
#
_cell.length_a   1.000
_cell.length_b   1.000
_cell.length_c   1.000
_cell.angle_alpha   90.00
_cell.angle_beta   90.00
_cell.angle_gamma   90.00
#
_symmetry.space_group_name_H-M   'P 1'
#
loop_
_entity.id
_entity.type
_entity.pdbx_description
1 polymer ?
#
loop_
_entity_poly.entity_id
_entity_poly.type
_entity_poly.pdbx_seq_one_letter_code
_entity_poly.pdbx_strand_id
1 'polypeptide(L)'
;MSVQANSNKEFTAHQVDKASFETVEKSLKAEMPKVLKRDGAQATFGMFTDPNDKSKELFTEEKYAVGAAIGWGGAQLEDNIYEVSGNYPMNECYQATFDDPKNQAFWSVTVYNKQGFMFNDVANINSKLAEKNADGTYTLSFGCGDDAPNNLDIKNDSGVFNVAFRHYIPSQKVRDGFRILPLIKAVN
;
A
#
# COMPACT_ATOMS: atom_id res chain seq x y z
N MET A 1 -10.95 38.78 1.01
CA MET A 1 -9.77 37.91 1.18
C MET A 1 -8.64 38.54 0.38
N SER A 2 -7.58 39.04 1.02
CA SER A 2 -6.39 39.57 0.33
C SER A 2 -5.24 38.58 0.51
N VAL A 3 -4.62 38.16 -0.59
CA VAL A 3 -3.39 37.35 -0.55
C VAL A 3 -2.22 38.33 -0.63
N GLN A 4 -1.36 38.35 0.38
CA GLN A 4 -0.07 39.05 0.33
C GLN A 4 1.01 38.05 -0.10
N ALA A 5 1.69 38.32 -1.21
CA ALA A 5 2.81 37.52 -1.65
C ALA A 5 4.10 38.00 -0.96
N ASN A 6 4.88 37.05 -0.41
CA ASN A 6 6.18 37.33 0.20
C ASN A 6 7.29 37.63 -0.84
N SER A 7 6.99 37.47 -2.13
CA SER A 7 7.92 37.67 -3.24
C SER A 7 7.16 38.04 -4.51
N ASN A 8 7.73 38.96 -5.29
CA ASN A 8 7.31 39.27 -6.66
C ASN A 8 8.20 38.57 -7.70
N LYS A 9 9.17 37.74 -7.28
CA LYS A 9 9.98 36.92 -8.18
C LYS A 9 9.14 35.76 -8.68
N GLU A 10 9.19 35.53 -9.99
CA GLU A 10 8.60 34.36 -10.61
C GLU A 10 9.19 33.08 -9.99
N PHE A 11 8.31 32.14 -9.65
CA PHE A 11 8.73 30.83 -9.21
C PHE A 11 9.24 30.04 -10.40
N THR A 12 10.49 29.61 -10.35
CA THR A 12 11.06 28.67 -11.30
C THR A 12 11.39 27.36 -10.58
N ALA A 13 10.95 26.24 -11.16
CA ALA A 13 11.31 24.91 -10.68
C ALA A 13 12.33 24.28 -11.63
N HIS A 14 13.19 23.42 -11.07
CA HIS A 14 14.03 22.54 -11.88
C HIS A 14 13.15 21.73 -12.84
N GLN A 15 13.43 21.84 -14.14
CA GLN A 15 12.74 21.05 -15.14
C GLN A 15 13.28 19.62 -15.07
N VAL A 16 12.38 18.67 -14.87
CA VAL A 16 12.73 17.25 -14.85
C VAL A 16 12.41 16.67 -16.22
N ASP A 17 13.41 16.06 -16.85
CA ASP A 17 13.20 15.29 -18.06
C ASP A 17 12.37 14.03 -17.76
N LYS A 18 11.32 13.79 -18.55
CA LYS A 18 10.39 12.68 -18.32
C LYS A 18 11.10 11.32 -18.43
N ALA A 19 12.01 11.15 -19.39
CA ALA A 19 12.70 9.87 -19.58
C ALA A 19 13.63 9.59 -18.38
N SER A 20 14.33 10.61 -17.89
CA SER A 20 15.13 10.55 -16.68
C SER A 20 14.28 10.21 -15.44
N PHE A 21 13.14 10.89 -15.24
CA PHE A 21 12.20 10.60 -14.15
C PHE A 21 11.75 9.14 -14.18
N GLU A 22 11.24 8.67 -15.32
CA GLU A 22 10.75 7.29 -15.46
C GLU A 22 11.85 6.25 -15.23
N THR A 23 13.09 6.56 -15.64
CA THR A 23 14.24 5.68 -15.41
C THR A 23 14.52 5.53 -13.91
N VAL A 24 14.56 6.65 -13.19
CA VAL A 24 14.79 6.66 -11.74
C VAL A 24 13.64 6.00 -10.99
N GLU A 25 12.39 6.35 -11.32
CA GLU A 25 11.20 5.78 -10.70
C GLU A 25 11.16 4.25 -10.86
N LYS A 26 11.39 3.74 -12.09
CA LYS A 26 11.42 2.30 -12.36
C LYS A 26 12.55 1.60 -11.61
N SER A 27 13.73 2.21 -11.52
CA SER A 27 14.86 1.67 -10.77
C SER A 27 14.53 1.57 -9.28
N LEU A 28 13.94 2.61 -8.69
CA LEU A 28 13.57 2.62 -7.27
C LEU A 28 12.46 1.61 -6.96
N LYS A 29 11.43 1.51 -7.82
CA LYS A 29 10.39 0.47 -7.70
C LYS A 29 10.97 -0.94 -7.74
N ALA A 30 12.00 -1.17 -8.56
CA ALA A 30 12.66 -2.46 -8.69
C ALA A 30 13.47 -2.89 -7.45
N GLU A 31 13.79 -1.97 -6.54
CA GLU A 31 14.44 -2.31 -5.26
C GLU A 31 13.44 -2.89 -4.23
N MET A 32 12.13 -2.68 -4.41
CA MET A 32 11.13 -3.11 -3.42
C MET A 32 11.19 -4.61 -3.05
N PRO A 33 11.37 -5.56 -3.99
CA PRO A 33 11.53 -6.98 -3.66
C PRO A 33 12.73 -7.26 -2.76
N LYS A 34 13.84 -6.53 -2.93
CA LYS A 34 15.03 -6.64 -2.09
C LYS A 34 14.76 -6.10 -0.69
N VAL A 35 14.09 -4.94 -0.58
CA VAL A 35 13.68 -4.38 0.71
C VAL A 35 12.71 -5.33 1.44
N LEU A 36 11.72 -5.88 0.73
CA LEU A 36 10.79 -6.88 1.28
C LEU A 36 11.52 -8.12 1.81
N LYS A 37 12.47 -8.67 1.04
CA LYS A 37 13.23 -9.84 1.45
C LYS A 37 14.10 -9.58 2.69
N ARG A 38 14.67 -8.37 2.80
CA ARG A 38 15.55 -7.99 3.91
C ARG A 38 14.77 -7.67 5.19
N ASP A 39 13.68 -6.93 5.06
CA ASP A 39 13.01 -6.26 6.19
C ASP A 39 11.63 -6.86 6.52
N GLY A 40 11.11 -7.75 5.67
CA GLY A 40 9.83 -8.44 5.88
C GLY A 40 8.67 -7.48 6.18
N ALA A 41 7.98 -7.70 7.30
CA ALA A 41 6.82 -6.91 7.73
C ALA A 41 7.14 -5.43 8.04
N GLN A 42 8.42 -5.04 8.08
CA GLN A 42 8.91 -3.68 8.33
C GLN A 42 9.48 -3.03 7.05
N ALA A 43 9.27 -3.61 5.88
CA ALA A 43 9.81 -3.08 4.62
C ALA A 43 9.44 -1.62 4.35
N THR A 44 8.22 -1.21 4.73
CA THR A 44 7.71 0.16 4.55
C THR A 44 8.09 1.11 5.68
N PHE A 45 8.70 0.63 6.77
CA PHE A 45 9.05 1.45 7.92
C PHE A 45 10.23 2.34 7.57
N GLY A 46 10.10 3.66 7.79
CA GLY A 46 11.12 4.64 7.43
C GLY A 46 10.96 5.26 6.04
N MET A 47 9.98 4.80 5.24
CA MET A 47 9.67 5.41 3.94
C MET A 47 9.01 6.79 4.08
N PHE A 48 8.25 6.98 5.15
CA PHE A 48 7.50 8.21 5.43
C PHE A 48 7.84 8.68 6.85
N THR A 49 8.65 9.74 6.93
CA THR A 49 9.18 10.27 8.20
C THR A 49 9.16 11.79 8.18
N ASP A 50 9.10 12.41 9.37
CA ASP A 50 9.24 13.85 9.57
C ASP A 50 10.60 14.12 10.22
N PRO A 51 11.44 15.02 9.66
CA PRO A 51 12.73 15.38 10.27
C PRO A 51 12.60 16.02 11.66
N ASN A 52 11.42 16.49 12.05
CA ASN A 52 11.16 17.21 13.29
C ASN A 52 10.59 16.32 14.41
N ASP A 53 10.35 15.03 14.16
CA ASP A 53 9.81 14.12 15.17
C ASP A 53 10.66 12.86 15.37
N LYS A 54 10.12 11.87 16.09
CA LYS A 54 10.84 10.62 16.42
C LYS A 54 10.98 9.66 15.23
N SER A 55 10.15 9.81 14.20
CA SER A 55 10.19 8.93 13.02
C SER A 55 11.46 9.11 12.20
N LYS A 56 12.16 10.25 12.33
CA LYS A 56 13.48 10.49 11.73
C LYS A 56 14.52 9.41 12.04
N GLU A 57 14.41 8.73 13.19
CA GLU A 57 15.32 7.65 13.58
C GLU A 57 15.17 6.40 12.70
N LEU A 58 14.06 6.30 11.95
CA LEU A 58 13.80 5.22 11.00
C LEU A 58 14.25 5.57 9.56
N PHE A 59 14.68 6.81 9.33
CA PHE A 59 15.06 7.28 8.00
C PHE A 59 16.27 6.52 7.47
N THR A 60 16.15 6.03 6.24
CA THR A 60 17.29 5.66 5.40
C THR A 60 17.09 6.24 4.01
N GLU A 61 18.16 6.65 3.35
CA GLU A 61 18.09 7.21 2.00
C GLU A 61 17.43 6.22 1.01
N GLU A 62 17.79 4.94 1.10
CA GLU A 62 17.20 3.87 0.27
C GLU A 62 15.67 3.80 0.46
N LYS A 63 15.19 3.68 1.71
CA LYS A 63 13.74 3.54 1.95
C LYS A 63 12.98 4.82 1.63
N TYR A 64 13.55 5.98 1.91
CA TYR A 64 12.89 7.24 1.61
C TYR A 64 12.74 7.45 0.09
N ALA A 65 13.78 7.13 -0.70
CA ALA A 65 13.72 7.20 -2.15
C ALA A 65 12.75 6.16 -2.74
N VAL A 66 12.81 4.90 -2.27
CA VAL A 66 11.86 3.86 -2.69
C VAL A 66 10.43 4.24 -2.34
N GLY A 67 10.20 4.75 -1.12
CA GLY A 67 8.90 5.23 -0.65
C GLY A 67 8.31 6.33 -1.53
N ALA A 68 9.14 7.30 -1.94
CA ALA A 68 8.72 8.33 -2.88
C ALA A 68 8.31 7.75 -4.25
N ALA A 69 9.00 6.71 -4.74
CA ALA A 69 8.66 6.08 -6.01
C ALA A 69 7.40 5.19 -5.94
N ILE A 70 7.18 4.47 -4.84
CA ILE A 70 6.06 3.51 -4.73
C ILE A 70 4.79 4.13 -4.16
N GLY A 71 4.87 5.26 -3.45
CA GLY A 71 3.75 5.81 -2.71
C GLY A 71 4.01 7.18 -2.09
N TRP A 72 4.47 8.13 -2.91
CA TRP A 72 4.69 9.52 -2.48
C TRP A 72 3.50 10.07 -1.68
N GLY A 73 3.80 10.74 -0.56
CA GLY A 73 2.79 11.31 0.35
C GLY A 73 2.18 10.30 1.32
N GLY A 74 2.79 9.13 1.53
CA GLY A 74 2.39 8.20 2.58
C GLY A 74 2.44 8.82 3.98
N ALA A 75 1.58 8.32 4.86
CA ALA A 75 1.50 8.77 6.25
C ALA A 75 2.55 8.07 7.12
N GLN A 76 2.86 8.67 8.26
CA GLN A 76 3.82 8.12 9.22
C GLN A 76 3.24 6.90 9.94
N LEU A 77 4.11 6.09 10.57
CA LEU A 77 3.73 4.84 11.24
C LEU A 77 2.73 5.00 12.41
N GLU A 78 2.66 6.20 13.00
CA GLU A 78 1.66 6.50 14.02
C GLU A 78 0.25 6.47 13.41
N ASP A 79 0.11 6.95 12.17
CA ASP A 79 -1.18 7.06 11.48
C ASP A 79 -1.47 5.89 10.57
N ASN A 80 -0.45 5.24 9.99
CA ASN A 80 -0.66 4.17 9.02
C ASN A 80 0.47 3.14 9.00
N ILE A 81 0.09 1.86 9.05
CA ILE A 81 0.99 0.73 8.77
C ILE A 81 0.59 0.12 7.43
N TYR A 82 1.57 0.03 6.53
CA TYR A 82 1.41 -0.47 5.17
C TYR A 82 1.99 -1.88 5.04
N GLU A 83 1.21 -2.80 4.47
CA GLU A 83 1.70 -4.09 3.97
C GLU A 83 1.64 -4.06 2.44
N VAL A 84 2.74 -4.36 1.76
CA VAL A 84 2.79 -4.44 0.29
C VAL A 84 3.23 -5.83 -0.15
N SER A 85 2.47 -6.44 -1.07
CA SER A 85 2.74 -7.80 -1.52
C SER A 85 3.74 -7.85 -2.67
N GLY A 86 4.23 -9.06 -2.96
CA GLY A 86 4.75 -9.39 -4.29
C GLY A 86 3.63 -9.52 -5.32
N ASN A 87 4.00 -10.01 -6.50
CA ASN A 87 3.04 -10.28 -7.57
C ASN A 87 2.42 -11.67 -7.40
N TYR A 88 1.09 -11.73 -7.51
CA TYR A 88 0.30 -12.94 -7.62
C TYR A 88 -0.12 -13.15 -9.09
N PRO A 89 -0.07 -14.39 -9.62
CA PRO A 89 -0.70 -14.73 -10.89
C PRO A 89 -2.21 -14.39 -10.87
N MET A 90 -2.78 -13.97 -12.00
CA MET A 90 -4.22 -13.65 -12.07
C MET A 90 -5.12 -14.82 -12.54
N ASN A 91 -4.53 -16.00 -12.77
CA ASN A 91 -5.22 -17.20 -13.25
C ASN A 91 -5.75 -18.08 -12.11
N GLU A 92 -5.68 -17.60 -10.88
CA GLU A 92 -6.12 -18.26 -9.67
C GLU A 92 -7.01 -17.30 -8.87
N CYS A 93 -7.93 -17.85 -8.09
CA CYS A 93 -8.69 -17.11 -7.09
C CYS A 93 -7.93 -17.15 -5.76
N TYR A 94 -7.84 -16.00 -5.08
CA TYR A 94 -7.15 -15.89 -3.80
C TYR A 94 -8.10 -15.43 -2.70
N GLN A 95 -7.93 -15.96 -1.50
CA GLN A 95 -8.68 -15.54 -0.32
C GLN A 95 -7.78 -15.33 0.89
N ALA A 96 -8.22 -14.43 1.78
CA ALA A 96 -7.69 -14.28 3.12
C ALA A 96 -8.84 -14.16 4.12
N THR A 97 -8.88 -15.07 5.11
CA THR A 97 -9.77 -14.98 6.26
C THR A 97 -9.00 -14.56 7.49
N PHE A 98 -9.44 -13.52 8.18
CA PHE A 98 -8.72 -12.93 9.31
C PHE A 98 -9.64 -12.29 10.34
N ASP A 99 -9.18 -12.31 11.60
CA ASP A 99 -9.79 -11.52 12.65
C ASP A 99 -9.68 -10.03 12.35
N ASP A 100 -10.75 -9.28 12.64
CA ASP A 100 -10.72 -7.82 12.65
C ASP A 100 -9.49 -7.30 13.42
N PRO A 101 -8.57 -6.55 12.77
CA PRO A 101 -7.35 -6.06 13.41
C PRO A 101 -7.62 -5.02 14.49
N LYS A 102 -8.87 -4.53 14.62
CA LYS A 102 -9.31 -3.53 15.60
C LYS A 102 -8.55 -2.21 15.50
N ASN A 103 -8.16 -1.81 14.29
CA ASN A 103 -7.63 -0.47 14.05
C ASN A 103 -8.59 0.58 14.61
N GLN A 104 -8.06 1.67 15.14
CA GLN A 104 -8.91 2.70 15.78
C GLN A 104 -9.74 3.47 14.75
N ALA A 105 -9.26 3.56 13.50
CA ALA A 105 -10.03 4.11 12.39
C ALA A 105 -10.60 2.98 11.50
N PHE A 106 -9.81 2.45 10.58
CA PHE A 106 -10.24 1.38 9.65
C PHE A 106 -9.02 0.66 9.03
N TRP A 107 -9.26 -0.41 8.28
CA TRP A 107 -8.27 -0.99 7.36
C TRP A 107 -8.80 -0.93 5.93
N SER A 108 -7.91 -0.92 4.94
CA SER A 108 -8.26 -1.09 3.53
C SER A 108 -7.27 -1.99 2.81
N VAL A 109 -7.71 -2.59 1.71
CA VAL A 109 -6.84 -3.22 0.72
C VAL A 109 -7.13 -2.63 -0.66
N THR A 110 -6.09 -2.47 -1.47
CA THR A 110 -6.20 -2.02 -2.87
C THR A 110 -5.42 -2.97 -3.77
N VAL A 111 -5.98 -3.33 -4.92
CA VAL A 111 -5.30 -4.10 -5.98
C VAL A 111 -4.61 -3.18 -6.98
N TYR A 112 -3.43 -3.57 -7.44
CA TYR A 112 -2.66 -2.86 -8.45
C TYR A 112 -2.09 -3.82 -9.50
N ASN A 113 -1.89 -3.32 -10.71
CA ASN A 113 -1.20 -4.04 -11.76
C ASN A 113 0.31 -4.11 -11.45
N LYS A 114 1.07 -4.80 -12.30
CA LYS A 114 2.53 -4.94 -12.15
C LYS A 114 3.29 -3.61 -12.02
N GLN A 115 2.77 -2.53 -12.58
CA GLN A 115 3.39 -1.20 -12.56
C GLN A 115 3.01 -0.37 -11.32
N GLY A 116 2.09 -0.87 -10.48
CA GLY A 116 1.63 -0.20 -9.27
C GLY A 116 0.46 0.76 -9.50
N PHE A 117 -0.30 0.61 -10.60
CA PHE A 117 -1.49 1.41 -10.89
C PHE A 117 -2.77 0.62 -10.65
N MET A 118 -3.81 1.31 -10.16
CA MET A 118 -5.16 0.78 -10.14
C MET A 118 -5.63 0.61 -11.59
N PHE A 119 -6.40 -0.44 -11.85
CA PHE A 119 -6.83 -0.83 -13.20
C PHE A 119 -8.34 -1.03 -13.31
N ASN A 120 -9.08 -0.88 -12.20
CA ASN A 120 -10.53 -1.01 -12.10
C ASN A 120 -11.12 0.20 -11.40
N ASP A 121 -12.39 0.53 -11.69
CA ASP A 121 -13.14 1.57 -10.96
C ASP A 121 -13.30 1.21 -9.48
N VAL A 122 -13.56 -0.07 -9.21
CA VAL A 122 -13.58 -0.66 -7.87
C VAL A 122 -12.30 -1.47 -7.66
N ALA A 123 -11.23 -0.79 -7.27
CA ALA A 123 -9.92 -1.41 -7.00
C ALA A 123 -9.63 -1.61 -5.51
N ASN A 124 -10.55 -1.24 -4.61
CA ASN A 124 -10.32 -1.30 -3.17
C ASN A 124 -11.56 -1.68 -2.38
N ILE A 125 -11.32 -2.26 -1.20
CA ILE A 125 -12.33 -2.47 -0.18
C ILE A 125 -11.74 -2.11 1.19
N ASN A 126 -12.60 -1.77 2.14
CA ASN A 126 -12.21 -1.38 3.49
C ASN A 126 -13.18 -1.94 4.54
N SER A 127 -12.79 -1.86 5.80
CA SER A 127 -13.54 -2.44 6.92
C SER A 127 -14.95 -1.87 7.13
N LYS A 128 -15.29 -0.73 6.53
CA LYS A 128 -16.63 -0.13 6.57
C LYS A 128 -17.57 -0.63 5.48
N LEU A 129 -17.00 -1.11 4.37
CA LEU A 129 -17.74 -1.65 3.24
C LEU A 129 -17.74 -3.18 3.21
N ALA A 130 -16.69 -3.80 3.76
CA ALA A 130 -16.57 -5.24 3.80
C ALA A 130 -17.62 -5.87 4.72
N GLU A 131 -18.26 -6.92 4.22
CA GLU A 131 -19.18 -7.74 4.99
C GLU A 131 -18.39 -8.64 5.93
N LYS A 132 -18.84 -8.68 7.20
CA LYS A 132 -18.28 -9.56 8.22
C LYS A 132 -18.94 -10.93 8.14
N ASN A 133 -18.14 -11.96 8.39
CA ASN A 133 -18.63 -13.30 8.64
C ASN A 133 -19.45 -13.34 9.95
N ALA A 134 -20.27 -14.37 10.11
CA ALA A 134 -21.13 -14.53 11.30
C ALA A 134 -20.33 -14.65 12.62
N ASP A 135 -19.10 -15.13 12.56
CA ASP A 135 -18.17 -15.22 13.70
C ASP A 135 -17.40 -13.92 13.98
N GLY A 136 -17.63 -12.86 13.18
CA GLY A 136 -17.00 -11.57 13.32
C GLY A 136 -15.65 -11.41 12.61
N THR A 137 -15.17 -12.45 11.92
CA THR A 137 -14.00 -12.37 11.02
C THR A 137 -14.36 -11.70 9.68
N TYR A 138 -13.35 -11.39 8.88
CA TYR A 138 -13.51 -10.99 7.49
C TYR A 138 -12.93 -12.06 6.57
N THR A 139 -13.59 -12.32 5.44
CA THR A 139 -13.01 -13.05 4.30
C THR A 139 -12.96 -12.10 3.11
N LEU A 140 -11.77 -11.85 2.59
CA LEU A 140 -11.54 -11.09 1.37
C LEU A 140 -11.23 -12.03 0.22
N SER A 141 -11.78 -11.74 -0.95
CA SER A 141 -11.59 -12.54 -2.16
C SER A 141 -10.97 -11.69 -3.27
N PHE A 142 -10.14 -12.31 -4.10
CA PHE A 142 -9.48 -11.66 -5.24
C PHE A 142 -9.63 -12.58 -6.46
N GLY A 143 -10.41 -12.14 -7.46
CA GLY A 143 -10.64 -12.90 -8.68
C GLY A 143 -11.54 -14.14 -8.53
N CYS A 144 -12.38 -14.20 -7.49
CA CYS A 144 -13.17 -15.38 -7.14
C CYS A 144 -14.61 -15.38 -7.68
N GLY A 145 -14.98 -14.35 -8.44
CA GLY A 145 -16.34 -14.15 -8.96
C GLY A 145 -17.26 -13.39 -8.00
N ASP A 146 -18.44 -13.04 -8.50
CA ASP A 146 -19.37 -12.11 -7.83
C ASP A 146 -20.05 -12.72 -6.60
N ASP A 147 -20.16 -14.05 -6.53
CA ASP A 147 -20.74 -14.77 -5.40
C ASP A 147 -19.76 -14.91 -4.22
N ALA A 148 -18.48 -14.58 -4.41
CA ALA A 148 -17.48 -14.66 -3.37
C ALA A 148 -17.53 -13.43 -2.45
N PRO A 149 -17.40 -13.62 -1.12
CA PRO A 149 -17.48 -12.51 -0.18
C PRO A 149 -16.36 -11.50 -0.42
N ASN A 150 -16.71 -10.22 -0.41
CA ASN A 150 -15.78 -9.10 -0.49
C ASN A 150 -14.78 -9.23 -1.66
N ASN A 151 -15.26 -9.65 -2.83
CA ASN A 151 -14.42 -9.92 -3.99
C ASN A 151 -13.94 -8.64 -4.68
N LEU A 152 -12.64 -8.57 -4.99
CA LEU A 152 -12.05 -7.59 -5.89
C LEU A 152 -11.64 -8.26 -7.20
N ASP A 153 -12.01 -7.68 -8.34
CA ASP A 153 -11.53 -8.15 -9.64
C ASP A 153 -10.03 -7.84 -9.80
N ILE A 154 -9.30 -8.82 -10.33
CA ILE A 154 -7.85 -8.81 -10.52
C ILE A 154 -7.45 -8.83 -12.00
N LYS A 155 -8.41 -8.95 -12.93
CA LYS A 155 -8.14 -9.04 -14.36
C LYS A 155 -7.50 -7.75 -14.87
N ASN A 156 -6.32 -7.87 -15.47
CA ASN A 156 -5.61 -6.74 -16.07
C ASN A 156 -4.61 -7.23 -17.15
N ASP A 157 -4.04 -6.29 -17.91
CA ASP A 157 -3.18 -6.60 -19.06
C ASP A 157 -1.76 -7.07 -18.69
N SER A 158 -1.39 -7.04 -17.41
CA SER A 158 -0.04 -7.39 -16.95
C SER A 158 0.15 -8.86 -16.56
N GLY A 159 -0.93 -9.66 -16.52
CA GLY A 159 -0.91 -11.09 -16.18
C GLY A 159 -0.69 -11.40 -14.69
N VAL A 160 -0.46 -10.38 -13.87
CA VAL A 160 -0.27 -10.47 -12.43
C VAL A 160 -0.95 -9.29 -11.74
N PHE A 161 -1.14 -9.39 -10.43
CA PHE A 161 -1.56 -8.29 -9.59
C PHE A 161 -0.76 -8.28 -8.29
N ASN A 162 -0.75 -7.15 -7.60
CA ASN A 162 -0.27 -7.05 -6.22
C ASN A 162 -1.29 -6.26 -5.40
N VAL A 163 -1.14 -6.32 -4.07
CA VAL A 163 -2.04 -5.66 -3.14
C VAL A 163 -1.29 -4.85 -2.11
N ALA A 164 -1.90 -3.76 -1.66
CA ALA A 164 -1.45 -3.00 -0.50
C ALA A 164 -2.53 -2.94 0.57
N PHE A 165 -2.24 -3.52 1.74
CA PHE A 165 -3.05 -3.33 2.94
C PHE A 165 -2.58 -2.08 3.69
N ARG A 166 -3.55 -1.37 4.26
CA ARG A 166 -3.32 -0.14 5.02
C ARG A 166 -4.09 -0.22 6.32
N HIS A 167 -3.41 0.05 7.42
CA HIS A 167 -3.99 0.07 8.75
C HIS A 167 -4.00 1.48 9.30
N TYR A 168 -5.16 2.15 9.24
CA TYR A 168 -5.32 3.54 9.64
C TYR A 168 -5.56 3.66 11.14
N ILE A 169 -4.75 4.48 11.80
CA ILE A 169 -4.61 4.56 13.26
C ILE A 169 -4.48 3.13 13.83
N PRO A 170 -3.37 2.44 13.53
CA PRO A 170 -3.25 1.01 13.75
C PRO A 170 -3.37 0.65 15.24
N SER A 171 -4.01 -0.49 15.50
CA SER A 171 -4.14 -1.03 16.86
C SER A 171 -2.80 -1.52 17.40
N GLN A 172 -2.72 -1.74 18.71
CA GLN A 172 -1.54 -2.35 19.30
C GLN A 172 -1.26 -3.74 18.69
N LYS A 173 -2.31 -4.53 18.40
CA LYS A 173 -2.21 -5.82 17.69
C LYS A 173 -1.43 -5.71 16.37
N VAL A 174 -1.70 -4.68 15.57
CA VAL A 174 -0.99 -4.44 14.30
C VAL A 174 0.42 -3.90 14.54
N ARG A 175 0.61 -3.02 15.54
CA ARG A 175 1.93 -2.51 15.94
C ARG A 175 2.85 -3.64 16.43
N ASP A 176 2.29 -4.64 17.11
CA ASP A 176 2.99 -5.83 17.62
C ASP A 176 3.27 -6.87 16.52
N GLY A 177 2.82 -6.62 15.29
CA GLY A 177 3.22 -7.42 14.12
C GLY A 177 2.14 -8.28 13.49
N PHE A 178 0.86 -8.16 13.88
CA PHE A 178 -0.22 -8.81 13.13
C PHE A 178 -0.26 -8.30 11.68
N ARG A 179 -0.30 -9.22 10.71
CA ARG A 179 -0.29 -8.92 9.28
C ARG A 179 -1.29 -9.80 8.53
N ILE A 180 -1.95 -9.23 7.52
CA ILE A 180 -2.96 -9.92 6.71
C ILE A 180 -2.33 -10.58 5.47
N LEU A 181 -1.31 -9.97 4.86
CA LEU A 181 -0.70 -10.50 3.63
C LEU A 181 -0.32 -11.99 3.66
N PRO A 182 0.29 -12.53 4.74
CA PRO A 182 0.65 -13.95 4.81
C PRO A 182 -0.56 -14.91 4.80
N LEU A 183 -1.77 -14.38 5.01
CA LEU A 183 -3.01 -15.15 5.03
C LEU A 183 -3.65 -15.27 3.64
N ILE A 184 -3.20 -14.48 2.66
CA ILE A 184 -3.65 -14.60 1.27
C ILE A 184 -3.12 -15.90 0.67
N LYS A 185 -4.04 -16.76 0.23
CA LYS A 185 -3.73 -18.04 -0.39
C LYS A 185 -4.63 -18.29 -1.58
N ALA A 186 -4.10 -18.99 -2.59
CA ALA A 186 -4.92 -19.50 -3.67
C ALA A 186 -5.94 -20.50 -3.09
N VAL A 187 -7.18 -20.41 -3.54
CA VAL A 187 -8.24 -21.36 -3.22
C VAL A 187 -8.63 -22.08 -4.52
N ASN A 188 -8.57 -23.41 -4.48
CA ASN A 188 -8.95 -24.28 -5.59
C ASN A 188 -10.45 -24.53 -5.59
#